data_AF-A0A146KFC8-F1
#
_entry.id   AF-A0A146KFC8-F1
#
_cell.length_a   1.000
_cell.length_b   1.000
_cell.length_c   1.000
_cell.angle_alpha   90.00
_cell.angle_beta   90.00
_cell.angle_gamma   90.00
#
_symmetry.space_group_name_H-M   'P 1'
#
loop_
_entity.id
_entity.type
_entity.pdbx_description
1 polymer ?
#
loop_
_entity_poly.entity_id
_entity_poly.type
_entity_poly.pdbx_seq_one_letter_code
_entity_poly.pdbx_strand_id
1 'polypeptide(L)'
;QGVNYPARKDIESYVKKLQNSFKINPNSCKTNLIMVPHAKRHDELLSYSYSQLDFNQYEQVCFICSSNMKNTCQTPFRHWQGPVSNQYFEFDKLDLPEIAPDKCLKYPQIEQQLMFFPMHLKYYCVYYGDDLNFDFLKQLKQKTLIVIVCHLTCMGKKYDFTPKVTSISEFIHESNLKIMRYIIDNEEIDTEIRVEDERLINLFKRLSKNLRQTPKLIAQSKIKETCIGLDVIESGAFIVAGGVSEFVVEL
;
A
#
# COMPACT_ATOMS: atom_id res chain seq x y z
N GLN A 1 -3.07 20.58 12.56
CA GLN A 1 -2.88 19.13 12.77
C GLN A 1 -1.54 18.77 12.15
N GLY A 2 -0.69 18.04 12.87
CA GLY A 2 0.71 17.82 12.49
C GLY A 2 0.84 16.94 11.26
N VAL A 3 1.57 17.45 10.26
CA VAL A 3 1.91 16.75 9.02
C VAL A 3 2.54 15.39 9.36
N ASN A 4 2.10 14.31 8.71
CA ASN A 4 2.57 12.93 8.97
C ASN A 4 4.00 12.67 8.48
N TYR A 5 4.65 13.69 7.96
CA TYR A 5 6.02 13.70 7.44
C TYR A 5 6.66 15.06 7.79
N PRO A 6 8.00 15.16 7.79
CA PRO A 6 8.66 16.40 8.13
C PRO A 6 8.21 17.52 7.18
N ALA A 7 7.71 18.65 7.72
CA ALA A 7 7.50 19.86 6.94
C ALA A 7 8.87 20.38 6.47
N ARG A 8 9.31 19.99 5.27
CA ARG A 8 10.68 20.27 4.81
C ARG A 8 10.71 20.65 3.33
N LYS A 9 11.54 21.66 3.05
CA LYS A 9 12.02 22.01 1.69
C LYS A 9 12.88 20.89 1.07
N ASP A 10 13.26 19.87 1.86
CA ASP A 10 14.21 18.81 1.49
C ASP A 10 13.57 17.42 1.34
N ILE A 11 12.24 17.30 1.25
CA ILE A 11 11.60 15.98 1.23
C ILE A 11 12.02 15.13 0.02
N GLU A 12 12.26 15.76 -1.13
CA GLU A 12 12.81 15.09 -2.32
C GLU A 12 14.21 14.52 -2.05
N SER A 13 15.08 15.30 -1.39
CA SER A 13 16.43 14.87 -1.00
C SER A 13 16.38 13.75 0.05
N TYR A 14 15.45 13.83 1.01
CA TYR A 14 15.22 12.81 2.02
C TYR A 14 14.78 11.48 1.39
N VAL A 15 13.74 11.50 0.56
CA VAL A 15 13.24 10.31 -0.14
C VAL A 15 14.32 9.72 -1.04
N LYS A 16 15.05 10.55 -1.80
CA LYS A 16 16.15 10.10 -2.66
C LYS A 16 17.28 9.45 -1.86
N LYS A 17 17.63 10.00 -0.70
CA LYS A 17 18.65 9.41 0.19
C LYS A 17 18.21 8.04 0.71
N LEU A 18 16.95 7.89 1.10
CA LEU A 18 16.40 6.61 1.53
C LEU A 18 16.41 5.60 0.38
N GLN A 19 15.88 5.95 -0.77
CA GLN A 19 15.80 5.07 -1.95
C GLN A 19 17.19 4.62 -2.44
N ASN A 20 18.18 5.51 -2.44
CA ASN A 20 19.57 5.19 -2.82
C ASN A 20 20.26 4.21 -1.86
N SER A 21 19.71 3.99 -0.67
CA SER A 21 20.24 3.04 0.30
C SER A 21 19.85 1.59 -0.03
N PHE A 22 18.96 1.37 -1.00
CA PHE A 22 18.46 0.06 -1.37
C PHE A 22 18.97 -0.40 -2.74
N LYS A 23 19.27 -1.70 -2.86
CA LYS A 23 19.59 -2.33 -4.15
C LYS A 23 18.30 -2.65 -4.89
N ILE A 24 18.11 -2.06 -6.07
CA ILE A 24 16.95 -2.32 -6.93
C ILE A 24 17.01 -3.75 -7.44
N ASN A 25 15.90 -4.49 -7.32
CA ASN A 25 15.76 -5.78 -7.99
C ASN A 25 15.24 -5.57 -9.43
N PRO A 26 16.03 -5.92 -10.47
CA PRO A 26 15.64 -5.67 -11.86
C PRO A 26 14.35 -6.39 -12.30
N ASN A 27 13.93 -7.45 -11.60
CA ASN A 27 12.69 -8.17 -11.89
C ASN A 27 11.45 -7.54 -11.25
N SER A 28 11.63 -6.68 -10.23
CA SER A 28 10.52 -6.00 -9.55
C SER A 28 9.99 -4.79 -10.32
N CYS A 29 10.80 -4.25 -11.23
CA CYS A 29 10.49 -3.08 -12.06
C CYS A 29 9.36 -3.30 -13.08
N LYS A 30 8.60 -4.39 -13.02
CA LYS A 30 7.48 -4.70 -13.94
C LYS A 30 6.15 -4.94 -13.24
N THR A 31 6.05 -4.71 -11.93
CA THR A 31 4.81 -4.95 -11.18
C THR A 31 3.73 -3.91 -11.52
N ASN A 32 2.46 -4.28 -11.49
CA ASN A 32 1.34 -3.34 -11.54
C ASN A 32 0.48 -3.38 -10.25
N LEU A 33 0.95 -4.06 -9.20
CA LEU A 33 0.18 -4.29 -7.97
C LEU A 33 1.13 -4.38 -6.77
N ILE A 34 0.92 -3.47 -5.80
CA ILE A 34 1.67 -3.45 -4.54
C ILE A 34 0.73 -3.28 -3.34
N MET A 35 1.14 -3.83 -2.20
CA MET A 35 0.53 -3.55 -0.90
C MET A 35 1.55 -2.89 0.01
N VAL A 36 1.17 -1.73 0.57
CA VAL A 36 2.03 -0.89 1.40
C VAL A 36 1.29 -0.39 2.64
N PRO A 37 2.01 -0.14 3.75
CA PRO A 37 1.41 0.39 4.97
C PRO A 37 1.26 1.93 4.90
N HIS A 38 0.60 2.53 5.89
CA HIS A 38 0.38 3.99 5.93
C HIS A 38 0.64 4.64 7.30
N ALA A 39 1.40 3.98 8.18
CA ALA A 39 1.76 4.57 9.46
C ALA A 39 3.01 5.46 9.37
N LYS A 40 3.00 6.50 10.20
CA LYS A 40 3.98 7.61 10.33
C LYS A 40 5.47 7.25 10.45
N ARG A 41 5.84 5.98 10.56
CA ARG A 41 7.23 5.54 10.77
C ARG A 41 7.75 4.56 9.71
N HIS A 42 6.99 4.34 8.64
CA HIS A 42 7.35 3.37 7.60
C HIS A 42 8.15 3.93 6.44
N ASP A 43 8.82 5.08 6.59
CA ASP A 43 9.48 5.75 5.48
C ASP A 43 10.57 4.90 4.82
N GLU A 44 11.30 4.09 5.59
CA GLU A 44 12.28 3.14 5.04
C GLU A 44 11.62 2.00 4.26
N LEU A 45 10.53 1.44 4.79
CA LEU A 45 9.78 0.37 4.15
C LEU A 45 9.09 0.85 2.87
N LEU A 46 8.47 2.03 2.91
CA LEU A 46 7.90 2.69 1.74
C LEU A 46 8.99 3.05 0.73
N SER A 47 10.13 3.58 1.17
CA SER A 47 11.26 3.88 0.28
C SER A 47 11.80 2.62 -0.40
N TYR A 48 11.94 1.53 0.34
CA TYR A 48 12.29 0.23 -0.24
C TYR A 48 11.25 -0.19 -1.28
N SER A 49 9.97 -0.09 -0.94
CA SER A 49 8.84 -0.45 -1.80
C SER A 49 8.85 0.29 -3.13
N TYR A 50 8.92 1.61 -3.06
CA TYR A 50 8.86 2.48 -4.23
C TYR A 50 10.16 2.47 -5.05
N SER A 51 11.32 2.18 -4.43
CA SER A 51 12.57 1.99 -5.18
C SER A 51 12.58 0.73 -6.06
N GLN A 52 11.65 -0.21 -5.84
CA GLN A 52 11.49 -1.38 -6.70
C GLN A 52 10.71 -1.09 -8.00
N LEU A 53 10.13 0.11 -8.13
CA LEU A 53 9.27 0.46 -9.25
C LEU A 53 10.00 1.31 -10.31
N ASP A 54 9.71 1.05 -11.58
CA ASP A 54 10.03 1.97 -12.66
C ASP A 54 8.78 2.77 -13.00
N PHE A 55 8.69 4.01 -12.51
CA PHE A 55 7.50 4.83 -12.71
C PHE A 55 7.23 5.20 -14.17
N ASN A 56 8.24 5.14 -15.05
CA ASN A 56 8.08 5.49 -16.47
C ASN A 56 7.18 4.51 -17.24
N GLN A 57 6.92 3.33 -16.68
CA GLN A 57 6.05 2.34 -17.32
C GLN A 57 4.56 2.59 -17.09
N TYR A 58 4.21 3.41 -16.10
CA TYR A 58 2.82 3.68 -15.73
C TYR A 58 2.33 4.98 -16.36
N GLU A 59 1.04 5.01 -16.69
CA GLU A 59 0.33 6.24 -17.03
C GLU A 59 -0.60 6.68 -15.88
N GLN A 60 -0.93 5.73 -15.00
CA GLN A 60 -1.96 5.88 -13.98
C GLN A 60 -1.55 5.20 -12.67
N VAL A 61 -2.02 5.73 -11.55
CA VAL A 61 -1.89 5.14 -10.21
C VAL A 61 -3.26 5.11 -9.55
N CYS A 62 -3.67 3.95 -9.05
CA CYS A 62 -4.91 3.80 -8.30
C CYS A 62 -4.62 3.39 -6.86
N PHE A 63 -4.83 4.31 -5.92
CA PHE A 63 -4.78 4.02 -4.50
C PHE A 63 -6.11 3.41 -4.05
N ILE A 64 -6.05 2.27 -3.37
CA ILE A 64 -7.19 1.62 -2.74
C ILE A 64 -6.93 1.58 -1.24
N CYS A 65 -7.69 2.37 -0.48
CA CYS A 65 -7.50 2.57 0.96
C CYS A 65 -8.64 1.92 1.75
N SER A 66 -8.32 1.50 2.98
CA SER A 66 -9.34 0.98 3.89
C SER A 66 -10.30 2.10 4.32
N SER A 67 -11.58 1.77 4.45
CA SER A 67 -12.57 2.69 4.99
C SER A 67 -13.66 1.96 5.77
N ASN A 68 -14.27 2.67 6.73
CA ASN A 68 -15.44 2.20 7.47
C ASN A 68 -16.75 2.60 6.76
N MET A 69 -16.69 2.87 5.47
CA MET A 69 -17.84 3.29 4.68
C MET A 69 -18.64 2.07 4.23
N LYS A 70 -19.97 2.20 4.23
CA LYS A 70 -20.86 1.14 3.72
C LYS A 70 -20.60 0.85 2.24
N ASN A 71 -20.40 1.90 1.45
CA ASN A 71 -20.21 1.79 0.01
C ASN A 71 -18.79 2.23 -0.39
N THR A 72 -18.25 1.60 -1.42
CA THR A 72 -16.99 2.00 -2.05
C THR A 72 -17.16 3.36 -2.71
N CYS A 73 -16.25 4.29 -2.42
CA CYS A 73 -16.34 5.68 -2.87
C CYS A 73 -14.97 6.21 -3.31
N GLN A 74 -14.97 7.32 -4.04
CA GLN A 74 -13.74 8.00 -4.47
C GLN A 74 -13.52 9.31 -3.71
N THR A 75 -12.29 9.82 -3.73
CA THR A 75 -12.00 11.18 -3.22
C THR A 75 -12.83 12.26 -3.95
N PRO A 76 -13.35 13.27 -3.24
CA PRO A 76 -13.97 14.43 -3.86
C PRO A 76 -12.92 15.43 -4.39
N PHE A 77 -11.65 15.30 -3.95
CA PHE A 77 -10.59 16.24 -4.29
C PHE A 77 -10.01 15.93 -5.67
N ARG A 78 -9.94 16.95 -6.53
CA ARG A 78 -9.31 16.88 -7.85
C ARG A 78 -7.83 17.24 -7.83
N HIS A 79 -7.43 17.99 -6.80
CA HIS A 79 -6.06 18.39 -6.58
C HIS A 79 -5.71 18.06 -5.13
N TRP A 80 -4.61 17.34 -4.94
CA TRP A 80 -4.07 17.04 -3.62
C TRP A 80 -2.71 17.70 -3.47
N GLN A 81 -2.55 18.52 -2.44
CA GLN A 81 -1.27 19.18 -2.19
C GLN A 81 -0.24 18.13 -1.73
N GLY A 82 0.86 18.03 -2.47
CA GLY A 82 1.98 17.17 -2.14
C GLY A 82 2.80 17.69 -0.95
N PRO A 83 3.83 16.93 -0.53
CA PRO A 83 4.67 17.32 0.59
C PRO A 83 5.60 18.51 0.29
N VAL A 84 5.89 18.77 -0.98
CA VAL A 84 6.66 19.95 -1.42
C VAL A 84 5.70 21.11 -1.66
N SER A 85 6.00 22.27 -1.09
CA SER A 85 5.22 23.49 -1.34
C SER A 85 5.12 23.77 -2.84
N ASN A 86 3.88 23.95 -3.35
CA ASN A 86 3.51 24.18 -4.76
C ASN A 86 3.42 22.94 -5.66
N GLN A 87 3.54 21.72 -5.12
CA GLN A 87 3.24 20.50 -5.87
C GLN A 87 1.78 20.07 -5.65
N TYR A 88 1.08 19.76 -6.74
CA TYR A 88 -0.29 19.26 -6.72
C TYR A 88 -0.40 18.00 -7.56
N PHE A 89 -1.01 16.96 -6.98
CA PHE A 89 -1.37 15.73 -7.66
C PHE A 89 -2.78 15.85 -8.22
N GLU A 90 -2.97 15.53 -9.50
CA GLU A 90 -4.26 15.57 -10.17
C GLU A 90 -4.99 14.22 -10.07
N PHE A 91 -6.20 14.25 -9.51
CA PHE A 91 -7.04 13.08 -9.30
C PHE A 91 -8.24 13.05 -10.26
N ASP A 92 -8.25 12.04 -11.13
CA ASP A 92 -9.32 11.82 -12.11
C ASP A 92 -10.57 11.19 -11.46
N LYS A 93 -11.70 11.24 -12.18
CA LYS A 93 -12.97 10.64 -11.76
C LYS A 93 -13.06 9.18 -12.19
N LEU A 94 -13.58 8.35 -11.30
CA LEU A 94 -14.16 7.05 -11.60
C LEU A 94 -15.69 7.15 -11.56
N ASP A 95 -16.39 6.18 -12.14
CA ASP A 95 -17.82 6.00 -11.93
C ASP A 95 -18.10 5.38 -10.54
N LEU A 96 -17.85 6.19 -9.50
CA LEU A 96 -18.05 5.87 -8.09
C LEU A 96 -18.64 7.08 -7.36
N PRO A 97 -19.44 6.88 -6.30
CA PRO A 97 -19.88 7.99 -5.46
C PRO A 97 -18.67 8.69 -4.80
N GLU A 98 -18.74 10.01 -4.64
CA GLU A 98 -17.72 10.77 -3.92
C GLU A 98 -17.98 10.71 -2.40
N ILE A 99 -16.92 10.54 -1.60
CA ILE A 99 -17.02 10.71 -0.16
C ILE A 99 -17.14 12.20 0.20
N ALA A 100 -17.88 12.51 1.28
CA ALA A 100 -17.94 13.88 1.78
C ALA A 100 -16.53 14.41 2.15
N PRO A 101 -16.16 15.66 1.79
CA PRO A 101 -14.80 16.18 2.01
C PRO A 101 -14.31 16.12 3.45
N ASP A 102 -15.18 16.41 4.42
CA ASP A 102 -14.88 16.37 5.85
C ASP A 102 -14.57 14.94 6.35
N LYS A 103 -15.22 13.94 5.75
CA LYS A 103 -14.94 12.52 6.01
C LYS A 103 -13.65 12.08 5.31
N CYS A 104 -13.40 12.54 4.08
CA CYS A 104 -12.18 12.25 3.33
C CYS A 104 -10.92 12.62 4.13
N LEU A 105 -10.93 13.79 4.77
CA LEU A 105 -9.81 14.28 5.59
C LEU A 105 -9.51 13.42 6.83
N LYS A 106 -10.42 12.52 7.23
CA LYS A 106 -10.19 11.56 8.32
C LYS A 106 -9.42 10.32 7.88
N TYR A 107 -9.17 10.19 6.57
CA TYR A 107 -8.49 9.07 5.93
C TYR A 107 -7.17 9.54 5.28
N PRO A 108 -6.11 9.78 6.07
CA PRO A 108 -4.86 10.35 5.59
C PRO A 108 -3.93 9.31 4.93
N GLN A 109 -4.41 8.10 4.63
CA GLN A 109 -3.56 6.98 4.19
C GLN A 109 -2.72 7.31 2.94
N ILE A 110 -3.25 8.16 2.07
CA ILE A 110 -2.63 8.53 0.77
C ILE A 110 -1.54 9.58 0.95
N GLU A 111 -1.67 10.45 1.96
CA GLU A 111 -0.78 11.60 2.12
C GLU A 111 0.69 11.19 2.23
N GLN A 112 0.96 10.09 2.95
CA GLN A 112 2.30 9.53 3.08
C GLN A 112 2.78 8.87 1.78
N GLN A 113 1.88 8.28 0.99
CA GLN A 113 2.25 7.60 -0.25
C GLN A 113 2.70 8.59 -1.32
N LEU A 114 2.00 9.72 -1.43
CA LEU A 114 2.27 10.75 -2.44
C LEU A 114 3.69 11.30 -2.41
N MET A 115 4.41 11.18 -1.29
CA MET A 115 5.82 11.59 -1.18
C MET A 115 6.76 10.82 -2.11
N PHE A 116 6.35 9.64 -2.58
CA PHE A 116 7.18 8.74 -3.36
C PHE A 116 6.83 8.70 -4.85
N PHE A 117 5.80 9.44 -5.27
CA PHE A 117 5.25 9.36 -6.63
C PHE A 117 5.55 10.60 -7.47
N PRO A 118 5.78 10.44 -8.79
CA PRO A 118 6.03 11.56 -9.68
C PRO A 118 4.73 12.24 -10.14
N MET A 119 4.69 13.58 -10.11
CA MET A 119 3.45 14.34 -10.37
C MET A 119 2.81 14.17 -11.76
N HIS A 120 3.54 13.67 -12.77
CA HIS A 120 3.05 13.60 -14.16
C HIS A 120 2.05 12.46 -14.44
N LEU A 121 1.83 11.56 -13.48
CA LEU A 121 0.88 10.46 -13.60
C LEU A 121 -0.54 10.93 -13.32
N LYS A 122 -1.53 10.18 -13.81
CA LYS A 122 -2.94 10.37 -13.41
C LYS A 122 -3.24 9.57 -12.16
N TYR A 123 -3.90 10.19 -11.18
CA TYR A 123 -4.17 9.54 -9.90
C TYR A 123 -5.64 9.22 -9.71
N TYR A 124 -5.90 8.12 -9.04
CA TYR A 124 -7.20 7.73 -8.54
C TYR A 124 -7.07 7.38 -7.06
N CYS A 125 -8.09 7.72 -6.28
CA CYS A 125 -8.19 7.36 -4.88
C CYS A 125 -9.56 6.77 -4.63
N VAL A 126 -9.57 5.53 -4.16
CA VAL A 126 -10.75 4.77 -3.80
C VAL A 126 -10.67 4.42 -2.32
N TYR A 127 -11.74 4.73 -1.60
CA TYR A 127 -12.00 4.30 -0.24
C TYR A 127 -12.92 3.08 -0.30
N TYR A 128 -12.34 1.93 0.00
CA TYR A 128 -12.99 0.64 -0.17
C TYR A 128 -13.95 0.36 0.97
N GLY A 129 -15.21 0.05 0.63
CA GLY A 129 -16.31 -0.12 1.59
C GLY A 129 -16.79 -1.57 1.73
N ASP A 130 -17.92 -1.76 2.41
CA ASP A 130 -18.50 -3.09 2.68
C ASP A 130 -19.17 -3.74 1.46
N ASP A 131 -19.52 -2.96 0.44
CA ASP A 131 -20.24 -3.41 -0.75
C ASP A 131 -19.41 -4.28 -1.72
N LEU A 132 -18.12 -4.48 -1.42
CA LEU A 132 -17.15 -5.28 -2.18
C LEU A 132 -17.19 -5.02 -3.71
N ASN A 133 -17.49 -3.79 -4.12
CA ASN A 133 -17.61 -3.44 -5.53
C ASN A 133 -16.22 -3.21 -6.16
N PHE A 134 -15.92 -3.95 -7.22
CA PHE A 134 -14.66 -3.86 -7.98
C PHE A 134 -14.83 -3.35 -9.42
N ASP A 135 -16.03 -2.97 -9.83
CA ASP A 135 -16.31 -2.61 -11.23
C ASP A 135 -15.52 -1.40 -11.69
N PHE A 136 -15.11 -0.52 -10.77
CA PHE A 136 -14.24 0.62 -11.08
C PHE A 136 -12.87 0.18 -11.64
N LEU A 137 -12.39 -1.03 -11.33
CA LEU A 137 -11.14 -1.56 -11.87
C LEU A 137 -11.19 -1.70 -13.40
N LYS A 138 -12.39 -1.91 -13.97
CA LYS A 138 -12.59 -2.01 -15.43
C LYS A 138 -12.36 -0.68 -16.16
N GLN A 139 -12.38 0.45 -15.43
CA GLN A 139 -12.14 1.79 -15.98
C GLN A 139 -10.64 2.13 -16.01
N LEU A 140 -9.79 1.35 -15.32
CA LEU A 140 -8.36 1.56 -15.27
C LEU A 140 -7.69 1.05 -16.56
N LYS A 141 -6.69 1.77 -17.07
CA LYS A 141 -5.94 1.36 -18.26
C LYS A 141 -4.92 0.28 -17.93
N GLN A 142 -4.40 -0.38 -18.96
CA GLN A 142 -3.38 -1.44 -18.81
C GLN A 142 -2.09 -0.98 -18.10
N LYS A 143 -1.71 0.31 -18.21
CA LYS A 143 -0.52 0.89 -17.55
C LYS A 143 -0.88 1.57 -16.22
N THR A 144 -1.65 0.86 -15.39
CA THR A 144 -2.03 1.34 -14.06
C THR A 144 -1.27 0.59 -12.99
N LEU A 145 -0.63 1.31 -12.08
CA LEU A 145 -0.14 0.76 -10.82
C LEU A 145 -1.27 0.80 -9.78
N ILE A 146 -1.68 -0.37 -9.28
CA ILE A 146 -2.62 -0.48 -8.18
C ILE A 146 -1.84 -0.53 -6.86
N VAL A 147 -2.18 0.37 -5.95
CA VAL A 147 -1.55 0.52 -4.64
C VAL A 147 -2.60 0.26 -3.57
N ILE A 148 -2.56 -0.90 -2.94
CA ILE A 148 -3.42 -1.21 -1.80
C ILE A 148 -2.74 -0.72 -0.52
N VAL A 149 -3.38 0.22 0.16
CA VAL A 149 -2.83 0.90 1.33
C VAL A 149 -3.45 0.30 2.59
N CYS A 150 -2.73 -0.66 3.19
CA CYS A 150 -3.22 -1.51 4.28
C CYS A 150 -2.06 -2.03 5.14
N HIS A 151 -2.24 -2.02 6.46
CA HIS A 151 -1.41 -2.76 7.39
C HIS A 151 -1.82 -4.24 7.37
N LEU A 152 -0.83 -5.15 7.40
CA LEU A 152 -1.11 -6.59 7.45
C LEU A 152 -1.59 -6.99 8.83
N THR A 153 -0.84 -6.65 9.89
CA THR A 153 -1.21 -6.99 11.27
C THR A 153 -1.60 -5.73 12.05
N CYS A 154 -2.68 -5.82 12.83
CA CYS A 154 -3.14 -4.75 13.72
C CYS A 154 -3.33 -5.27 15.16
N MET A 155 -2.94 -4.46 16.13
CA MET A 155 -3.10 -4.76 17.55
C MET A 155 -3.23 -3.50 18.40
N GLY A 156 -3.58 -3.70 19.65
CA GLY A 156 -3.88 -2.68 20.64
C GLY A 156 -5.37 -2.51 20.87
N LYS A 157 -5.71 -1.70 21.87
CA LYS A 157 -7.10 -1.51 22.33
C LYS A 157 -8.04 -1.00 21.24
N LYS A 158 -7.53 -0.22 20.27
CA LYS A 158 -8.32 0.28 19.13
C LYS A 158 -8.84 -0.86 18.24
N TYR A 159 -8.12 -1.98 18.19
CA TYR A 159 -8.43 -3.14 17.35
C TYR A 159 -8.99 -4.31 18.16
N ASP A 160 -9.35 -4.08 19.43
CA ASP A 160 -9.84 -5.09 20.39
C ASP A 160 -9.00 -6.38 20.42
N PHE A 161 -7.69 -6.21 20.27
CA PHE A 161 -6.76 -7.33 20.18
C PHE A 161 -5.44 -6.97 20.82
N THR A 162 -5.02 -7.76 21.81
CA THR A 162 -3.69 -7.63 22.43
C THR A 162 -3.16 -9.03 22.66
N PRO A 163 -2.14 -9.47 21.90
CA PRO A 163 -1.64 -10.82 21.99
C PRO A 163 -1.02 -11.07 23.37
N LYS A 164 -1.29 -12.22 23.97
CA LYS A 164 -0.67 -12.66 25.23
C LYS A 164 0.66 -13.36 24.93
N VAL A 165 1.66 -12.59 24.53
CA VAL A 165 2.98 -13.09 24.10
C VAL A 165 4.11 -12.47 24.92
N THR A 166 5.24 -13.18 24.98
CA THR A 166 6.47 -12.69 25.62
C THR A 166 7.16 -11.60 24.81
N SER A 167 6.99 -11.59 23.50
CA SER A 167 7.57 -10.61 22.58
C SER A 167 6.55 -10.15 21.53
N ILE A 168 6.17 -8.87 21.58
CA ILE A 168 5.25 -8.25 20.62
C ILE A 168 5.89 -8.18 19.23
N SER A 169 7.19 -7.91 19.14
CA SER A 169 7.90 -7.79 17.86
C SER A 169 7.97 -9.13 17.12
N GLU A 170 8.25 -10.22 17.82
CA GLU A 170 8.25 -11.57 17.24
C GLU A 170 6.85 -11.96 16.77
N PHE A 171 5.82 -11.69 17.58
CA PHE A 171 4.44 -11.95 17.20
C PHE A 171 4.02 -11.19 15.93
N ILE A 172 4.39 -9.90 15.79
CA ILE A 172 4.14 -9.12 14.57
C ILE A 172 4.82 -9.77 13.37
N HIS A 173 6.09 -10.14 13.53
CA HIS A 173 6.89 -10.72 12.46
C HIS A 173 6.25 -12.02 11.96
N GLU A 174 5.93 -12.95 12.86
CA GLU A 174 5.30 -14.22 12.53
C GLU A 174 3.90 -14.05 11.92
N SER A 175 3.10 -13.13 12.48
CA SER A 175 1.77 -12.81 11.95
C SER A 175 1.84 -12.31 10.52
N ASN A 176 2.74 -11.36 10.25
CA ASN A 176 2.96 -10.84 8.90
C ASN A 176 3.44 -11.92 7.93
N LEU A 177 4.35 -12.81 8.35
CA LEU A 177 4.81 -13.94 7.54
C LEU A 177 3.64 -14.87 7.18
N LYS A 178 2.79 -15.21 8.14
CA LYS A 178 1.61 -16.05 7.93
C LYS A 178 0.62 -15.38 6.96
N ILE A 179 0.34 -14.09 7.11
CA ILE A 179 -0.56 -13.37 6.19
C ILE A 179 0.04 -13.31 4.78
N MET A 180 1.36 -13.10 4.66
CA MET A 180 2.03 -13.14 3.35
C MET A 180 1.90 -14.52 2.69
N ARG A 181 2.08 -15.62 3.43
CA ARG A 181 1.86 -16.99 2.91
C ARG A 181 0.40 -17.25 2.55
N TYR A 182 -0.54 -16.72 3.32
CA TYR A 182 -1.96 -16.78 2.94
C TYR A 182 -2.25 -16.09 1.61
N ILE A 183 -1.62 -14.93 1.36
CA ILE A 183 -1.79 -14.17 0.12
C ILE A 183 -1.11 -14.88 -1.05
N ILE A 184 0.13 -15.34 -0.88
CA ILE A 184 0.99 -15.87 -1.95
C ILE A 184 0.74 -17.35 -2.19
N ASP A 185 0.79 -18.15 -1.12
CA ASP A 185 0.79 -19.62 -1.16
C ASP A 185 -0.60 -20.22 -0.92
N ASN A 186 -1.61 -19.39 -0.61
CA ASN A 186 -2.96 -19.81 -0.21
C ASN A 186 -3.01 -20.69 1.05
N GLU A 187 -2.02 -20.57 1.94
CA GLU A 187 -2.08 -21.17 3.28
C GLU A 187 -3.25 -20.58 4.09
N GLU A 188 -3.70 -21.27 5.14
CA GLU A 188 -4.72 -20.76 6.06
C GLU A 188 -4.12 -19.76 7.06
N ILE A 189 -4.88 -18.71 7.41
CA ILE A 189 -4.49 -17.79 8.50
C ILE A 189 -5.09 -18.33 9.79
N ASP A 190 -4.24 -18.41 10.81
CA ASP A 190 -4.63 -18.77 12.16
C ASP A 190 -5.60 -17.74 12.76
N THR A 191 -6.60 -18.21 13.50
CA THR A 191 -7.63 -17.35 14.14
C THR A 191 -7.06 -16.35 15.15
N GLU A 192 -5.82 -16.55 15.58
CA GLU A 192 -5.12 -15.68 16.52
C GLU A 192 -4.50 -14.43 15.87
N ILE A 193 -4.63 -14.25 14.56
CA ILE A 193 -4.09 -13.09 13.83
C ILE A 193 -5.22 -12.13 13.49
N ARG A 194 -4.99 -10.83 13.78
CA ARG A 194 -5.88 -9.74 13.34
C ARG A 194 -5.22 -8.92 12.25
N VAL A 195 -5.92 -8.82 11.13
CA VAL A 195 -5.53 -7.93 10.03
C VAL A 195 -6.29 -6.61 10.10
N GLU A 196 -5.76 -5.56 9.48
CA GLU A 196 -6.44 -4.25 9.49
C GLU A 196 -7.78 -4.31 8.76
N ASP A 197 -7.77 -4.91 7.57
CA ASP A 197 -8.92 -4.98 6.69
C ASP A 197 -8.86 -6.25 5.84
N GLU A 198 -9.54 -7.31 6.29
CA GLU A 198 -9.60 -8.60 5.58
C GLU A 198 -10.08 -8.43 4.14
N ARG A 199 -10.94 -7.43 3.87
CA ARG A 199 -11.49 -7.19 2.53
C ARG A 199 -10.39 -6.74 1.57
N LEU A 200 -9.46 -5.90 2.02
CA LEU A 200 -8.31 -5.47 1.22
C LEU A 200 -7.27 -6.56 1.04
N ILE A 201 -7.03 -7.38 2.08
CA ILE A 201 -6.16 -8.56 1.98
C ILE A 201 -6.70 -9.53 0.93
N ASN A 202 -8.01 -9.81 0.96
CA ASN A 202 -8.67 -10.68 0.00
C ASN A 202 -8.70 -10.09 -1.41
N LEU A 203 -8.90 -8.78 -1.54
CA LEU A 203 -8.79 -8.07 -2.82
C LEU A 203 -7.39 -8.24 -3.41
N PHE A 204 -6.35 -7.98 -2.63
CA PHE A 204 -4.97 -8.13 -3.10
C PHE A 204 -4.70 -9.57 -3.55
N LYS A 205 -5.08 -10.56 -2.74
CA LYS A 205 -4.96 -11.99 -3.06
C LYS A 205 -5.68 -12.36 -4.35
N ARG A 206 -6.87 -11.81 -4.60
CA ARG A 206 -7.63 -12.05 -5.84
C ARG A 206 -6.91 -11.44 -7.04
N LEU A 207 -6.46 -10.20 -6.94
CA LEU A 207 -5.75 -9.52 -8.03
C LEU A 207 -4.41 -10.18 -8.33
N SER A 208 -3.71 -10.67 -7.31
CA SER A 208 -2.41 -11.32 -7.47
C SER A 208 -2.49 -12.69 -8.17
N LYS A 209 -3.63 -13.40 -8.08
CA LYS A 209 -3.85 -14.67 -8.79
C LYS A 209 -3.96 -14.51 -10.31
N ASN A 210 -4.49 -13.37 -10.77
CA ASN A 210 -4.68 -13.09 -12.18
C ASN A 210 -3.39 -12.60 -12.88
N LEU A 211 -2.32 -12.38 -12.13
CA LEU A 211 -1.02 -12.06 -12.69
C LEU A 211 -0.34 -13.38 -13.13
N ARG A 212 0.03 -13.48 -14.41
CA ARG A 212 0.62 -14.70 -15.05
C ARG A 212 1.95 -15.19 -14.43
N GLN A 213 2.45 -14.54 -13.38
CA GLN A 213 3.60 -14.97 -12.61
C GLN A 213 3.16 -15.09 -11.15
N THR A 214 3.45 -16.23 -10.53
CA THR A 214 3.32 -16.41 -9.08
C THR A 214 3.94 -15.20 -8.39
N PRO A 215 3.23 -14.53 -7.46
CA PRO A 215 3.82 -13.45 -6.68
C PRO A 215 5.11 -13.97 -6.05
N LYS A 216 6.27 -13.46 -6.47
CA LYS A 216 7.53 -13.84 -5.85
C LYS A 216 7.72 -12.96 -4.63
N LEU A 217 8.00 -13.57 -3.49
CA LEU A 217 8.51 -12.86 -2.33
C LEU A 217 9.86 -12.23 -2.71
N ILE A 218 9.87 -10.92 -2.95
CA ILE A 218 11.10 -10.16 -3.21
C ILE A 218 11.49 -9.46 -1.90
N ALA A 219 12.12 -10.19 -0.99
CA ALA A 219 13.00 -9.64 0.05
C ALA A 219 13.75 -10.77 0.78
N GLN A 220 15.01 -11.01 0.40
CA GLN A 220 16.03 -11.47 1.33
C GLN A 220 17.12 -10.39 1.36
N SER A 221 17.10 -9.57 2.41
CA SER A 221 18.17 -8.60 2.63
C SER A 221 19.35 -9.31 3.30
N LYS A 222 20.58 -9.09 2.80
CA LYS A 222 21.85 -9.44 3.46
C LYS A 222 22.29 -8.37 4.45
N ILE A 223 21.37 -7.72 5.16
CA ILE A 223 21.75 -6.91 6.30
C ILE A 223 21.85 -7.88 7.48
N LYS A 224 23.03 -7.97 8.09
CA LYS A 224 23.39 -9.02 9.06
C LYS A 224 22.65 -8.93 10.41
N GLU A 225 21.62 -8.08 10.50
CA GLU A 225 20.66 -7.93 11.60
C GLU A 225 19.23 -7.65 11.06
N THR A 226 18.94 -7.94 9.77
CA THR A 226 17.68 -7.51 9.11
C THR A 226 17.12 -8.60 8.21
N CYS A 227 16.47 -9.56 8.84
CA CYS A 227 15.14 -9.99 8.40
C CYS A 227 14.13 -9.06 9.07
N ILE A 228 14.11 -7.77 8.71
CA ILE A 228 13.32 -6.74 9.40
C ILE A 228 13.51 -6.83 10.94
N GLY A 229 14.71 -6.49 11.40
CA GLY A 229 14.98 -5.95 12.73
C GLY A 229 15.68 -4.61 12.48
N LEU A 230 15.20 -3.47 13.01
CA LEU A 230 15.39 -3.09 14.41
C LEU A 230 14.43 -1.95 14.81
N ASP A 231 14.04 -2.00 16.09
CA ASP A 231 13.28 -1.03 16.89
C ASP A 231 11.82 -0.73 16.51
N VAL A 232 10.92 -1.44 17.21
CA VAL A 232 9.51 -1.10 17.50
C VAL A 232 8.84 -0.22 16.44
N ILE A 233 8.37 -0.86 15.37
CA ILE A 233 7.23 -0.35 14.62
C ILE A 233 6.16 -1.44 14.60
N GLU A 234 5.13 -1.22 15.41
CA GLU A 234 3.98 -2.09 15.66
C GLU A 234 3.07 -2.35 14.43
N SER A 235 3.55 -2.27 13.18
CA SER A 235 2.62 -2.20 12.03
C SER A 235 3.16 -2.53 10.61
N GLY A 236 4.31 -3.18 10.43
CA GLY A 236 4.91 -3.33 9.09
C GLY A 236 4.23 -4.36 8.17
N ALA A 237 4.18 -4.11 6.86
CA ALA A 237 3.66 -5.00 5.84
C ALA A 237 4.22 -4.66 4.46
N PHE A 238 4.64 -5.62 3.63
CA PHE A 238 5.00 -5.35 2.23
C PHE A 238 4.84 -6.58 1.32
N ILE A 239 4.13 -6.43 0.20
CA ILE A 239 4.07 -7.44 -0.88
C ILE A 239 4.15 -6.76 -2.24
N VAL A 240 5.11 -7.18 -3.08
CA VAL A 240 5.22 -6.85 -4.51
C VAL A 240 4.75 -8.03 -5.33
N ALA A 241 3.70 -7.87 -6.12
CA ALA A 241 3.30 -8.89 -7.07
C ALA A 241 3.93 -8.58 -8.45
N GLY A 242 5.06 -9.21 -8.78
CA GLY A 242 5.64 -9.10 -10.12
C GLY A 242 4.74 -9.77 -11.16
N GLY A 243 4.45 -9.08 -12.27
CA GLY A 243 3.66 -9.65 -13.37
C GLY A 243 3.85 -8.87 -14.65
N VAL A 244 4.21 -9.55 -15.74
CA VAL A 244 4.32 -8.94 -17.07
C VAL A 244 2.97 -9.08 -17.77
N SER A 245 2.42 -7.94 -18.23
CA SER A 245 1.42 -7.82 -19.30
C SER A 245 0.01 -8.38 -19.03
N GLU A 246 -0.99 -7.51 -19.23
CA GLU A 246 -2.44 -7.77 -19.32
C GLU A 246 -3.19 -8.04 -18.00
N PHE A 247 -3.81 -6.98 -17.45
CA PHE A 247 -5.00 -7.15 -16.60
C PHE A 247 -6.13 -7.66 -17.49
N VAL A 248 -6.29 -8.98 -17.60
CA VAL A 248 -7.56 -9.57 -17.97
C VAL A 248 -8.30 -9.81 -16.66
N VAL A 249 -9.27 -8.96 -16.33
CA VAL A 249 -10.22 -9.25 -15.26
C VAL A 249 -11.16 -10.32 -15.82
N GLU A 250 -10.74 -11.59 -15.74
CA GLU A 250 -11.70 -12.70 -15.87
C GLU A 250 -12.52 -12.73 -14.57
N LEU A 251 -13.83 -12.52 -14.71
CA LEU A 251 -14.83 -12.64 -13.65
C LEU A 251 -15.30 -14.09 -13.54
#